data_AF-A0A3M1LRX2-F1
#
_entry.id   AF-A0A3M1LRX2-F1
#
_cell.length_a   1.000
_cell.length_b   1.000
_cell.length_c   1.000
_cell.angle_alpha   90.00
_cell.angle_beta   90.00
_cell.angle_gamma   90.00
#
_symmetry.space_group_name_H-M   'P 1'
#
loop_
_entity.id
_entity.type
_entity.pdbx_description
1 polymer ?
#
loop_
_entity_poly.entity_id
_entity_poly.type
_entity_poly.pdbx_seq_one_letter_code
_entity_poly.pdbx_strand_id
1 'polypeptide(L)'
;MKALMGYYITRTAIAVVVAGAIWMATGSIWLAVATGLVVMAGFIGYAHSGHFVVDPRRPFAPLRRDEREQAITYRAATYAFIAVMGGLALSSILNLSGQWASAILLGGFAVYFLARAWLRHVM
;
A
#
# COMPACT_ATOMS: atom_id res chain seq x y z
N MET A 1 3.13 20.45 13.88
CA MET A 1 4.43 19.83 13.58
C MET A 1 4.93 18.89 14.70
N LYS A 2 4.92 19.27 15.99
CA LYS A 2 5.39 18.39 17.10
C LYS A 2 4.68 17.03 17.19
N ALA A 3 3.38 16.95 16.85
CA ALA A 3 2.60 15.71 16.90
C ALA A 3 3.05 14.61 15.91
N LEU A 4 3.75 14.97 14.83
CA LEU A 4 4.23 14.02 13.81
C LEU A 4 5.71 13.62 14.02
N MET A 5 6.38 14.16 15.03
CA MET A 5 7.81 13.90 15.22
C MET A 5 8.08 12.42 15.53
N GLY A 6 7.27 11.80 16.39
CA GLY A 6 7.35 10.36 16.67
C GLY A 6 7.06 9.50 15.44
N TYR A 7 6.16 9.96 14.55
CA TYR A 7 5.88 9.31 13.27
C TYR A 7 7.09 9.33 12.32
N TYR A 8 7.75 10.47 12.15
CA TYR A 8 8.91 10.54 11.26
C TYR A 8 10.06 9.69 11.78
N ILE A 9 10.29 9.63 13.09
CA ILE A 9 11.32 8.79 13.69
C ILE A 9 11.05 7.31 13.39
N THR A 10 9.83 6.82 13.63
CA THR A 10 9.49 5.42 13.36
C THR A 10 9.54 5.07 11.87
N ARG A 11 9.12 5.99 10.99
CA ARG A 11 9.20 5.78 9.53
C ARG A 11 10.61 5.85 8.99
N THR A 12 11.48 6.67 9.57
CA THR A 12 12.91 6.65 9.26
C THR A 12 13.53 5.30 9.64
N ALA A 13 13.22 4.79 10.83
CA ALA A 13 13.72 3.49 11.28
C ALA A 13 13.31 2.35 10.33
N ILE A 14 12.04 2.34 9.89
CA ILE A 14 11.55 1.35 8.91
C ILE A 14 12.27 1.51 7.56
N ALA A 15 12.42 2.74 7.06
CA ALA A 15 13.11 3.00 5.81
C ALA A 15 14.58 2.52 5.86
N VAL A 16 15.26 2.70 6.98
CA VAL A 16 16.63 2.20 7.23
C VAL A 16 16.67 0.67 7.24
N VAL A 17 15.73 0.01 7.91
CA VAL A 17 15.65 -1.46 7.93
C VAL A 17 15.44 -2.02 6.52
N VAL A 18 14.54 -1.41 5.73
CA VAL A 18 14.30 -1.83 4.33
C VAL A 18 15.55 -1.59 3.47
N ALA A 19 16.19 -0.43 3.59
CA ALA A 19 17.44 -0.14 2.89
C ALA A 19 18.54 -1.16 3.26
N GLY A 20 18.68 -1.49 4.54
CA GLY A 20 19.62 -2.51 5.02
C GLY A 20 19.35 -3.89 4.42
N ALA A 21 18.08 -4.30 4.35
CA ALA A 21 17.70 -5.57 3.71
C ALA A 21 18.06 -5.60 2.22
N ILE A 22 17.83 -4.50 1.48
CA ILE A 22 18.22 -4.37 0.07
C ILE A 22 19.73 -4.43 -0.10
N TRP A 23 20.48 -3.74 0.77
CA TRP A 23 21.94 -3.80 0.74
C TRP A 23 22.44 -5.22 0.98
N MET A 24 21.90 -5.95 1.94
CA MET A 24 22.26 -7.36 2.20
C MET A 24 21.92 -8.27 1.00
N ALA A 25 20.82 -8.01 0.30
CA ALA A 25 20.40 -8.83 -0.83
C ALA A 25 21.18 -8.55 -2.12
N THR A 26 21.62 -7.30 -2.34
CA THR A 26 22.19 -6.86 -3.63
C THR A 26 23.67 -6.45 -3.55
N GLY A 27 24.19 -6.19 -2.35
CA GLY A 27 25.52 -5.60 -2.12
C GLY A 27 25.64 -4.12 -2.54
N SER A 28 24.63 -3.55 -3.19
CA SER A 28 24.68 -2.18 -3.75
C SER A 28 24.17 -1.14 -2.75
N ILE A 29 25.09 -0.31 -2.24
CA ILE A 29 24.74 0.77 -1.32
C ILE A 29 23.88 1.85 -1.99
N TRP A 30 24.10 2.14 -3.27
CA TRP A 30 23.33 3.13 -4.02
C TRP A 30 21.87 2.70 -4.18
N LEU A 31 21.65 1.41 -4.46
CA LEU A 31 20.31 0.85 -4.64
C LEU A 31 19.57 0.83 -3.29
N ALA A 32 20.25 0.44 -2.22
CA ALA A 32 19.72 0.51 -0.86
C ALA A 32 19.29 1.92 -0.43
N VAL A 33 20.16 2.93 -0.65
CA VAL A 33 19.86 4.33 -0.34
C VAL A 33 18.68 4.83 -1.18
N ALA A 34 18.68 4.54 -2.48
CA ALA A 34 17.57 4.93 -3.36
C ALA A 34 16.25 4.32 -2.90
N THR A 35 16.22 3.03 -2.55
CA THR A 35 15.00 2.39 -2.02
C THR A 35 14.56 3.01 -0.69
N GLY A 36 15.50 3.26 0.23
CA GLY A 36 15.19 3.91 1.51
C GLY A 36 14.56 5.31 1.32
N LEU A 37 15.10 6.11 0.39
CA LEU A 37 14.56 7.41 0.05
C LEU A 37 13.16 7.31 -0.56
N VAL A 38 12.92 6.35 -1.47
CA VAL A 38 11.59 6.13 -2.07
C VAL A 38 10.57 5.73 -1.00
N VAL A 39 10.94 4.82 -0.09
CA VAL A 39 10.08 4.41 1.03
C VAL A 39 9.74 5.60 1.93
N MET A 40 10.75 6.42 2.25
CA MET A 40 10.58 7.61 3.08
C MET A 40 9.72 8.68 2.41
N ALA A 41 9.96 8.96 1.13
CA ALA A 41 9.12 9.84 0.33
C ALA A 41 7.67 9.36 0.28
N GLY A 42 7.46 8.04 0.18
CA GLY A 42 6.15 7.41 0.33
C GLY A 42 5.49 7.74 1.66
N PHE A 43 6.18 7.54 2.79
CA PHE A 43 5.63 7.88 4.11
C PHE A 43 5.31 9.37 4.27
N ILE A 44 6.18 10.26 3.80
CA ILE A 44 5.93 11.71 3.81
C ILE A 44 4.70 12.05 2.98
N GLY A 45 4.59 11.49 1.77
CA GLY A 45 3.42 11.66 0.91
C GLY A 45 2.13 11.16 1.56
N TYR A 46 2.17 10.00 2.22
CA TYR A 46 1.05 9.46 2.98
C TYR A 46 0.60 10.41 4.10
N ALA A 47 1.53 11.01 4.83
CA ALA A 47 1.23 11.96 5.90
C ALA A 47 0.57 13.27 5.40
N HIS A 48 0.88 13.69 4.17
CA HIS A 48 0.34 14.93 3.59
C HIS A 48 -0.83 14.71 2.62
N SER A 49 -1.19 13.46 2.33
CA SER A 49 -2.23 13.11 1.36
C SER A 49 -3.67 13.52 1.75
N GLY A 50 -3.89 14.02 2.97
CA GLY A 50 -5.22 14.38 3.48
C GLY A 50 -6.15 13.19 3.76
N HIS A 51 -5.70 11.95 3.52
CA HIS A 51 -6.49 10.73 3.73
C HIS A 51 -6.57 10.25 5.18
N PHE A 52 -5.89 10.95 6.10
CA PHE A 52 -5.71 10.51 7.48
C PHE A 52 -6.00 11.63 8.46
N VAL A 53 -6.78 11.29 9.49
CA VAL A 53 -6.99 12.12 10.67
C VAL A 53 -5.81 11.92 11.61
N VAL A 54 -5.26 13.02 12.12
CA VAL A 54 -4.16 12.99 13.10
C VAL A 54 -4.75 12.75 14.50
N ASP A 55 -4.49 11.58 15.07
CA ASP A 55 -4.82 11.23 16.46
C ASP A 55 -3.64 11.60 17.38
N PRO A 56 -3.75 12.68 18.19
CA PRO A 56 -2.65 13.13 19.03
C PRO A 56 -2.33 12.16 20.18
N ARG A 57 -3.20 11.19 20.47
CA ARG A 57 -3.02 10.22 21.56
C ARG A 57 -2.03 9.11 21.20
N ARG A 58 -1.62 9.00 19.93
CA ARG A 58 -0.69 7.97 19.43
C ARG A 58 0.52 8.61 18.73
N PRO A 59 1.56 9.03 19.46
CA PRO A 59 2.68 9.82 18.89
C PRO A 59 3.52 9.07 17.84
N PHE A 60 3.56 7.73 17.88
CA PHE A 60 4.34 6.91 16.95
C PHE A 60 3.56 6.43 15.72
N ALA A 61 2.23 6.49 15.77
CA ALA A 61 1.33 6.15 14.68
C ALA A 61 0.07 7.05 14.73
N PRO A 62 0.24 8.38 14.55
CA PRO A 62 -0.83 9.34 14.72
C PRO A 62 -1.79 9.34 13.52
N LEU A 63 -1.41 8.79 12.37
CA LEU A 63 -2.27 8.74 11.18
C LEU A 63 -3.34 7.66 11.36
N ARG A 64 -4.58 8.07 11.61
CA ARG A 64 -5.77 7.23 11.54
C ARG A 64 -6.44 7.45 10.20
N ARG A 65 -6.90 6.37 9.54
CA ARG A 65 -7.75 6.54 8.36
C ARG A 65 -9.05 7.20 8.79
N ASP A 66 -9.52 8.11 7.96
CA ASP A 66 -10.89 8.61 8.07
C ASP A 66 -11.87 7.46 7.83
N GLU A 67 -13.03 7.45 8.50
CA GLU A 67 -14.01 6.36 8.42
C GLU A 67 -14.48 6.15 6.97
N ARG A 68 -14.59 7.25 6.21
CA ARG A 68 -14.88 7.24 4.76
C ARG A 68 -13.78 6.55 3.96
N GLU A 69 -12.51 6.89 4.18
CA GLU A 69 -11.38 6.22 3.48
C GLU A 69 -11.23 4.75 3.87
N GLN A 70 -11.57 4.40 5.11
CA GLN A 70 -11.60 3.01 5.56
C GLN A 70 -12.71 2.21 4.85
N ALA A 71 -13.92 2.77 4.75
CA ALA A 71 -15.03 2.16 4.01
C ALA A 71 -14.71 2.01 2.51
N ILE A 72 -14.15 3.05 1.87
CA ILE A 72 -13.69 3.01 0.49
C ILE A 72 -12.65 1.90 0.29
N THR A 73 -11.65 1.84 1.17
CA THR A 73 -10.58 0.84 1.06
C THR A 73 -11.13 -0.57 1.24
N TYR A 74 -12.04 -0.77 2.19
CA TYR A 74 -12.65 -2.08 2.43
C TYR A 74 -13.44 -2.54 1.20
N ARG A 75 -14.30 -1.68 0.63
CA ARG A 75 -15.07 -2.01 -0.58
C ARG A 75 -14.17 -2.26 -1.79
N ALA A 76 -13.16 -1.43 -2.01
CA ALA A 76 -12.18 -1.62 -3.09
C ALA A 76 -11.41 -2.94 -2.94
N ALA A 77 -11.02 -3.30 -1.72
CA ALA A 77 -10.36 -4.58 -1.43
C ALA A 77 -11.31 -5.76 -1.66
N THR A 78 -12.59 -5.65 -1.30
CA THR A 78 -13.60 -6.67 -1.59
C THR A 78 -13.77 -6.89 -3.09
N TYR A 79 -13.87 -5.82 -3.90
CA TYR A 79 -13.99 -5.96 -5.36
C TYR A 79 -12.74 -6.59 -5.98
N ALA A 80 -11.54 -6.17 -5.55
CA ALA A 80 -10.30 -6.77 -6.00
C ALA A 80 -10.21 -8.25 -5.62
N PHE A 81 -10.60 -8.61 -4.39
CA PHE A 81 -10.62 -9.99 -3.92
C PHE A 81 -11.58 -10.85 -4.74
N ILE A 82 -12.79 -10.37 -5.01
CA ILE A 82 -13.77 -11.06 -5.84
C ILE A 82 -13.23 -11.24 -7.28
N ALA A 83 -12.60 -10.21 -7.85
CA ALA A 83 -12.01 -10.29 -9.18
C ALA A 83 -10.88 -11.34 -9.25
N VAL A 84 -9.98 -11.37 -8.27
CA VAL A 84 -8.89 -12.36 -8.21
C VAL A 84 -9.45 -13.76 -8.01
N MET A 85 -10.29 -13.98 -7.00
CA MET A 85 -10.81 -15.32 -6.68
C MET A 85 -11.72 -15.85 -7.79
N GLY A 86 -12.57 -14.99 -8.35
CA GLY A 86 -13.39 -15.34 -9.50
C GLY A 86 -12.54 -15.65 -10.74
N GLY A 87 -11.52 -14.85 -11.01
CA GLY A 87 -10.58 -15.08 -12.11
C GLY A 87 -9.81 -16.40 -11.95
N LEU A 88 -9.29 -16.68 -10.75
CA LEU A 88 -8.59 -17.93 -10.46
C LEU A 88 -9.52 -19.14 -10.56
N ALA A 89 -10.73 -19.06 -9.98
CA ALA A 89 -11.72 -20.13 -10.07
C ALA A 89 -12.11 -20.42 -11.53
N LEU A 90 -12.37 -19.38 -12.32
CA LEU A 90 -12.67 -19.50 -13.74
C LEU A 90 -11.49 -20.10 -14.52
N SER A 91 -10.26 -19.69 -14.21
CA SER A 91 -9.06 -20.23 -14.85
C SER A 91 -8.89 -21.73 -14.60
N SER A 92 -9.22 -22.20 -13.39
CA SER A 92 -9.21 -23.62 -13.05
C SER A 92 -10.30 -24.39 -13.78
N ILE A 93 -11.53 -23.85 -13.87
CA ILE A 93 -12.65 -24.48 -14.60
C ILE A 93 -12.33 -24.62 -16.09
N LEU A 94 -11.71 -23.60 -16.68
CA LEU A 94 -11.34 -23.57 -18.10
C LEU A 94 -10.00 -24.27 -18.40
N ASN A 95 -9.35 -24.87 -17.40
CA ASN A 95 -8.02 -25.49 -17.51
C ASN A 95 -6.98 -24.57 -18.17
N LEU A 96 -7.03 -23.26 -17.84
CA LEU A 96 -6.03 -22.32 -18.32
C LEU A 96 -4.69 -22.60 -17.66
N SER A 97 -3.59 -22.43 -18.40
CA SER A 97 -2.26 -22.65 -17.86
C SER A 97 -1.95 -21.64 -16.74
N GLY A 98 -1.11 -22.05 -15.78
CA GLY A 98 -0.72 -21.23 -14.63
C GLY A 98 -0.04 -19.90 -14.98
N GLN A 99 0.38 -19.70 -16.23
CA GLN A 99 0.94 -18.43 -16.72
C GLN A 99 -0.06 -17.26 -16.57
N TRP A 100 -1.37 -17.54 -16.63
CA TRP A 100 -2.44 -16.55 -16.48
C TRP A 100 -2.65 -16.09 -15.03
N ALA A 101 -2.11 -16.80 -14.03
CA ALA A 101 -2.21 -16.41 -12.63
C ALA A 101 -1.61 -15.02 -12.39
N SER A 102 -0.49 -14.72 -13.04
CA SER A 102 0.14 -13.39 -12.99
C SER A 102 -0.79 -12.29 -13.54
N ALA A 103 -1.43 -12.53 -14.68
CA ALA A 103 -2.38 -11.60 -15.29
C ALA A 103 -3.62 -11.39 -14.42
N ILE A 104 -4.14 -12.44 -13.77
CA ILE A 104 -5.29 -12.35 -12.86
C ILE A 104 -4.93 -11.53 -11.62
N LEU A 105 -3.75 -11.74 -11.04
CA LEU A 105 -3.29 -10.96 -9.89
C LEU A 105 -3.09 -9.48 -10.25
N LEU A 106 -2.49 -9.20 -11.42
CA LEU A 106 -2.35 -7.82 -11.93
C LEU A 106 -3.71 -7.19 -12.23
N GLY A 107 -4.66 -7.96 -12.78
CA GLY A 107 -6.04 -7.52 -13.00
C GLY A 107 -6.73 -7.16 -11.68
N GLY A 108 -6.60 -8.00 -10.65
CA GLY A 108 -7.09 -7.71 -9.30
C GLY A 108 -6.47 -6.46 -8.69
N PHE A 109 -5.16 -6.28 -8.85
CA PHE A 109 -4.47 -5.06 -8.44
C PHE A 109 -5.03 -3.83 -9.17
N ALA A 110 -5.23 -3.89 -10.48
CA ALA A 110 -5.84 -2.80 -11.25
C ALA A 110 -7.27 -2.50 -10.77
N VAL A 111 -8.09 -3.53 -10.54
CA VAL A 111 -9.45 -3.39 -10.00
C VAL A 111 -9.44 -2.69 -8.65
N TYR A 112 -8.49 -2.99 -7.76
CA TYR A 112 -8.36 -2.28 -6.48
C TYR A 112 -8.19 -0.76 -6.67
N PHE A 113 -7.25 -0.34 -7.52
CA PHE A 113 -7.00 1.09 -7.74
C PHE A 113 -8.14 1.79 -8.47
N LEU A 114 -8.72 1.15 -9.48
CA LEU A 114 -9.86 1.67 -10.22
C LEU A 114 -11.10 1.81 -9.32
N ALA A 115 -11.42 0.76 -8.55
CA ALA A 115 -12.52 0.80 -7.58
C ALA A 115 -12.30 1.86 -6.51
N ARG A 116 -11.07 1.99 -6.00
CA ARG A 116 -10.74 3.01 -5.01
C ARG A 116 -10.90 4.42 -5.59
N ALA A 117 -10.44 4.67 -6.81
CA ALA A 117 -10.61 5.96 -7.48
C ALA A 117 -12.10 6.26 -7.73
N TRP A 118 -12.85 5.29 -8.23
CA TRP A 118 -14.28 5.44 -8.50
C TRP A 118 -15.10 5.70 -7.23
N LEU A 119 -14.90 4.90 -6.18
CA LEU A 119 -15.62 5.06 -4.90
C LEU A 119 -15.35 6.41 -4.23
N ARG A 120 -14.19 7.04 -4.48
CA ARG A 120 -13.88 8.39 -3.99
C ARG A 120 -14.71 9.49 -4.64
N HIS A 121 -15.16 9.28 -5.87
CA HIS A 121 -16.02 10.24 -6.57
C HIS A 121 -17.51 10.02 -6.26
N VAL A 122 -17.89 8.81 -5.85
CA VAL A 122 -19.30 8.43 -5.64
C VAL A 122 -19.74 8.57 -4.18
N MET A 123 -18.89 8.20 -3.22
CA MET A 123 -19.11 8.45 -1.78
C MET A 123 -18.69 9.85 -1.40
#